data_AF-A0A7Y1YD07-F1
#
_entry.id   AF-A0A7Y1YD07-F1
#
_cell.length_a   1.000
_cell.length_b   1.000
_cell.length_c   1.000
_cell.angle_alpha   90.00
_cell.angle_beta   90.00
_cell.angle_gamma   90.00
#
_symmetry.space_group_name_H-M   'P 1'
#
loop_
_entity.id
_entity.type
_entity.pdbx_description
1 polymer ?
#
loop_
_entity_poly.entity_id
_entity_poly.type
_entity_poly.pdbx_seq_one_letter_code
_entity_poly.pdbx_strand_id
1 'polypeptide(L)'
;MVPPGNWFIDCSTFRVRDFVVFTGGDIVVDGNVTVNASAALVTNANNVGAFPFTAATDATVMYMRDGRISKAGQGGLVWHQTMLYLSSTSDIKMTGGAGEVIWSGAVSGDFEDLALWAETTQDIDLAGSSGLDLEGVFFAPWATIGYQGSGSQVQVAAQFISRGLSVGGNGILVVRPDFDRAVLFPFDPQSQLIR
;
A
#
# COMPACT_ATOMS: atom_id res chain seq x y z
N MET A 1 -6.16 -5.92 18.22
CA MET A 1 -4.88 -5.22 18.49
C MET A 1 -3.83 -6.26 18.80
N VAL A 2 -2.63 -6.10 18.27
CA VAL A 2 -1.47 -6.88 18.70
C VAL A 2 -0.62 -6.05 19.67
N PRO A 3 0.08 -6.68 20.64
CA PRO A 3 1.03 -5.97 21.49
C PRO A 3 2.04 -5.12 20.68
N PRO A 4 2.52 -3.98 21.21
CA PRO A 4 3.57 -3.21 20.55
C PRO A 4 4.85 -4.04 20.38
N GLY A 5 5.52 -3.90 19.23
CA GLY A 5 6.80 -4.54 18.96
C GLY A 5 6.88 -5.10 17.54
N ASN A 6 7.97 -5.82 17.28
CA ASN A 6 8.19 -6.45 15.98
C ASN A 6 7.44 -7.79 15.90
N TRP A 7 6.88 -8.08 14.73
CA TRP A 7 6.04 -9.25 14.49
C TRP A 7 6.60 -10.11 13.38
N PHE A 8 6.63 -11.42 13.62
CA PHE A 8 6.88 -12.42 12.59
C PHE A 8 5.64 -13.29 12.43
N ILE A 9 5.04 -13.25 11.24
CA ILE A 9 3.82 -13.98 10.89
C ILE A 9 4.21 -15.12 9.94
N ASP A 10 4.47 -16.28 10.51
CA ASP A 10 4.82 -17.51 9.79
C ASP A 10 3.60 -18.42 9.70
N CYS A 11 2.80 -18.24 8.64
CA CYS A 11 1.68 -19.13 8.36
C CYS A 11 1.30 -19.06 6.88
N SER A 12 0.78 -20.17 6.35
CA SER A 12 0.40 -20.25 4.93
C SER A 12 -0.63 -19.21 4.50
N THR A 13 -1.52 -18.80 5.41
CA THR A 13 -2.45 -17.68 5.20
C THR A 13 -2.81 -17.01 6.52
N PHE A 14 -2.36 -15.79 6.70
CA PHE A 14 -2.81 -14.88 7.74
C PHE A 14 -4.15 -14.25 7.35
N ARG A 15 -5.24 -14.69 7.98
CA ARG A 15 -6.60 -14.22 7.68
C ARG A 15 -7.07 -13.19 8.69
N VAL A 16 -7.31 -11.97 8.22
CA VAL A 16 -7.87 -10.87 9.00
C VAL A 16 -9.40 -10.93 8.88
N ARG A 17 -10.07 -11.30 9.96
CA ARG A 17 -11.54 -11.51 10.01
C ARG A 17 -12.34 -10.35 10.60
N ASP A 18 -11.66 -9.48 11.32
CA ASP A 18 -12.20 -8.29 11.98
C ASP A 18 -11.11 -7.22 11.93
N PHE A 19 -10.71 -6.59 13.04
CA PHE A 19 -9.62 -5.61 13.04
C PHE A 19 -8.32 -6.19 13.60
N VAL A 20 -7.29 -6.25 12.76
CA VAL A 20 -5.90 -6.45 13.21
C VAL A 20 -5.19 -5.11 13.10
N VAL A 21 -4.75 -4.60 14.24
CA VAL A 21 -4.07 -3.30 14.36
C VAL A 21 -2.69 -3.54 14.97
N PHE A 22 -1.67 -3.23 14.20
CA PHE A 22 -0.27 -3.10 14.63
C PHE A 22 -0.04 -1.63 14.98
N THR A 23 0.37 -1.34 16.22
CA THR A 23 0.54 0.05 16.70
C THR A 23 1.95 0.60 16.44
N GLY A 24 2.82 -0.19 15.81
CA GLY A 24 4.21 0.16 15.49
C GLY A 24 5.09 -1.09 15.48
N GLY A 25 6.37 -0.91 15.13
CA GLY A 25 7.36 -1.98 14.99
C GLY A 25 7.27 -2.69 13.64
N ASP A 26 8.34 -3.39 13.27
CA ASP A 26 8.44 -4.02 11.96
C ASP A 26 7.63 -5.31 11.89
N ILE A 27 7.08 -5.59 10.71
CA ILE A 27 6.22 -6.75 10.47
C ILE A 27 6.84 -7.58 9.36
N VAL A 28 7.24 -8.81 9.66
CA VAL A 28 7.71 -9.77 8.67
C VAL A 28 6.62 -10.82 8.46
N VAL A 29 6.22 -11.03 7.20
CA VAL A 29 5.21 -12.03 6.83
C VAL A 29 5.81 -13.04 5.88
N ASP A 30 5.56 -14.31 6.17
CA ASP A 30 5.93 -15.46 5.34
C ASP A 30 4.69 -16.25 4.94
N GLY A 31 4.01 -15.80 3.88
CA GLY A 31 2.77 -16.40 3.38
C GLY A 31 1.71 -15.37 3.01
N ASN A 32 0.50 -15.86 2.72
CA ASN A 32 -0.57 -14.99 2.23
C ASN A 32 -1.16 -14.12 3.34
N VAL A 33 -1.54 -12.89 3.02
CA VAL A 33 -2.38 -12.01 3.84
C VAL A 33 -3.72 -11.84 3.15
N THR A 34 -4.80 -12.21 3.84
CA THR A 34 -6.16 -12.06 3.30
C THR A 34 -7.03 -11.28 4.28
N VAL A 35 -7.53 -10.13 3.83
CA VAL A 35 -8.50 -9.32 4.57
C VAL A 35 -9.92 -9.64 4.11
N ASN A 36 -10.75 -10.12 5.02
CA ASN A 36 -12.15 -10.45 4.73
C ASN A 36 -13.01 -9.20 4.53
N ALA A 37 -14.25 -9.41 4.06
CA ALA A 37 -15.24 -8.35 4.01
C ALA A 37 -15.51 -7.79 5.42
N SER A 38 -15.62 -6.46 5.54
CA SER A 38 -15.82 -5.75 6.81
C SER A 38 -14.69 -5.90 7.83
N ALA A 39 -13.54 -6.43 7.41
CA ALA A 39 -12.33 -6.54 8.23
C ALA A 39 -11.32 -5.47 7.81
N ALA A 40 -10.35 -5.15 8.66
CA ALA A 40 -9.25 -4.27 8.28
C ALA A 40 -7.91 -4.72 8.86
N LEU A 41 -6.88 -4.65 8.02
CA LEU A 41 -5.49 -4.72 8.45
C LEU A 41 -4.94 -3.30 8.54
N VAL A 42 -4.54 -2.91 9.76
CA VAL A 42 -4.05 -1.57 10.06
C VAL A 42 -2.62 -1.68 10.57
N THR A 43 -1.70 -0.94 9.96
CA THR A 43 -0.32 -0.81 10.43
C THR A 43 -0.05 0.61 10.88
N ASN A 44 0.73 0.70 11.97
CA ASN A 44 1.27 1.93 12.51
C ASN A 44 0.21 2.97 12.90
N ALA A 45 -0.82 2.53 13.64
CA ALA A 45 -1.88 3.40 14.14
C ALA A 45 -1.80 3.64 15.66
N ASN A 46 -2.10 4.87 16.08
CA ASN A 46 -2.11 5.31 17.48
C ASN A 46 -3.39 4.93 18.23
N ASN A 47 -4.53 4.89 17.53
CA ASN A 47 -5.84 4.61 18.11
C ASN A 47 -6.34 3.21 17.75
N VAL A 48 -7.15 2.64 18.65
CA VAL A 48 -7.73 1.31 18.51
C VAL A 48 -9.23 1.40 18.67
N GLY A 49 -10.00 0.76 17.78
CA GLY A 49 -11.44 0.56 17.95
C GLY A 49 -12.35 1.74 17.55
N ALA A 50 -11.80 2.80 16.96
CA ALA A 50 -12.60 3.87 16.36
C ALA A 50 -11.99 4.30 15.02
N PHE A 51 -12.80 4.27 13.97
CA PHE A 51 -12.48 4.82 12.67
C PHE A 51 -12.79 6.33 12.65
N PRO A 52 -11.96 7.21 12.05
CA PRO A 52 -10.73 6.91 11.32
C PRO A 52 -9.53 6.58 12.23
N PHE A 53 -8.61 5.76 11.71
CA PHE A 53 -7.33 5.50 12.36
C PHE A 53 -6.41 6.73 12.20
N THR A 54 -5.52 6.97 13.17
CA THR A 54 -4.51 8.03 13.13
C THR A 54 -3.13 7.41 13.13
N ALA A 55 -2.24 7.95 12.30
CA ALA A 55 -0.86 7.47 12.20
C ALA A 55 -0.10 7.61 13.53
N ALA A 56 0.73 6.63 13.85
CA ALA A 56 1.81 6.80 14.83
C ALA A 56 2.92 7.71 14.27
N THR A 57 3.87 8.13 15.11
CA THR A 57 4.94 9.07 14.71
C THR A 57 6.13 8.41 14.04
N ASP A 58 6.32 7.12 14.31
CA ASP A 58 7.51 6.38 13.87
C ASP A 58 7.21 5.64 12.57
N ALA A 59 8.18 5.52 11.68
CA ALA A 59 8.04 4.71 10.48
C ALA A 59 7.95 3.21 10.82
N THR A 60 7.21 2.46 10.03
CA THR A 60 7.12 0.99 10.13
C THR A 60 7.55 0.34 8.82
N VAL A 61 8.30 -0.76 8.89
CA VAL A 61 8.56 -1.60 7.71
C VAL A 61 7.73 -2.87 7.78
N MET A 62 6.97 -3.13 6.73
CA MET A 62 6.33 -4.42 6.48
C MET A 62 7.11 -5.16 5.40
N TYR A 63 7.59 -6.36 5.69
CA TYR A 63 8.39 -7.18 4.79
C TYR A 63 7.63 -8.45 4.41
N MET A 64 7.17 -8.54 3.17
CA MET A 64 6.58 -9.76 2.60
C MET A 64 7.68 -10.63 1.99
N ARG A 65 8.06 -11.70 2.71
CA ARG A 65 9.05 -12.68 2.22
C ARG A 65 8.50 -13.52 1.07
N ASP A 66 7.22 -13.87 1.15
CA ASP A 66 6.52 -14.69 0.17
C ASP A 66 5.00 -14.47 0.28
N GLY A 67 4.27 -14.87 -0.75
CA GLY A 67 2.81 -14.87 -0.76
C GLY A 67 2.17 -13.56 -1.17
N ARG A 68 0.84 -13.51 -1.09
CA ARG A 68 0.02 -12.43 -1.65
C ARG A 68 -0.69 -11.64 -0.57
N ILE A 69 -0.69 -10.32 -0.68
CA ILE A 69 -1.65 -9.46 0.04
C ILE A 69 -2.92 -9.33 -0.79
N SER A 70 -4.07 -9.63 -0.19
CA SER A 70 -5.38 -9.57 -0.83
C SER A 70 -6.45 -9.06 0.11
N LYS A 71 -7.47 -8.40 -0.45
CA LYS A 71 -8.66 -7.96 0.29
C LYS A 71 -9.94 -8.32 -0.46
N ALA A 72 -10.99 -8.63 0.31
CA ALA A 72 -12.35 -8.66 -0.20
C ALA A 72 -12.81 -7.24 -0.59
N GLY A 73 -13.91 -7.15 -1.36
CA GLY A 73 -14.44 -5.89 -1.85
C GLY A 73 -14.67 -4.84 -0.75
N GLN A 74 -15.14 -5.25 0.43
CA GLN A 74 -15.37 -4.38 1.61
C GLN A 74 -14.28 -4.49 2.69
N GLY A 75 -13.15 -5.16 2.41
CA GLY A 75 -12.01 -5.20 3.33
C GLY A 75 -11.21 -3.90 3.29
N GLY A 76 -10.64 -3.49 4.42
CA GLY A 76 -9.80 -2.30 4.55
C GLY A 76 -8.31 -2.63 4.65
N LEU A 77 -7.48 -1.84 3.99
CA LEU A 77 -6.02 -1.80 4.19
C LEU A 77 -5.65 -0.38 4.59
N VAL A 78 -5.08 -0.22 5.78
CA VAL A 78 -4.69 1.09 6.30
C VAL A 78 -3.25 1.00 6.76
N TRP A 79 -2.35 1.56 5.96
CA TRP A 79 -0.91 1.50 6.17
C TRP A 79 -0.36 2.91 6.34
N HIS A 80 -0.25 3.35 7.59
CA HIS A 80 0.23 4.69 7.89
C HIS A 80 1.75 4.70 8.00
N GLN A 81 2.42 5.62 7.30
CA GLN A 81 3.88 5.79 7.38
C GLN A 81 4.63 4.45 7.30
N THR A 82 4.15 3.58 6.42
CA THR A 82 4.57 2.19 6.32
C THR A 82 5.21 1.96 4.97
N MET A 83 6.48 1.56 4.99
CA MET A 83 7.14 1.02 3.81
C MET A 83 6.79 -0.47 3.71
N LEU A 84 6.28 -0.91 2.56
CA LEU A 84 6.09 -2.32 2.25
C LEU A 84 7.20 -2.79 1.30
N TYR A 85 7.94 -3.81 1.71
CA TYR A 85 8.83 -4.55 0.84
C TYR A 85 8.12 -5.81 0.31
N LEU A 86 8.16 -6.01 -1.01
CA LEU A 86 7.71 -7.21 -1.69
C LEU A 86 8.90 -7.96 -2.29
N SER A 87 9.14 -9.19 -1.85
CA SER A 87 10.08 -10.11 -2.47
C SER A 87 9.66 -10.47 -3.90
N SER A 88 10.57 -11.13 -4.64
CA SER A 88 10.32 -11.63 -5.99
C SER A 88 9.16 -12.63 -6.11
N THR A 89 8.72 -13.23 -5.01
CA THR A 89 7.63 -14.22 -4.98
C THR A 89 6.35 -13.69 -4.35
N SER A 90 6.33 -12.41 -3.95
CA SER A 90 5.18 -11.77 -3.35
C SER A 90 4.50 -10.78 -4.29
N ASP A 91 3.22 -10.51 -4.06
CA ASP A 91 2.44 -9.53 -4.82
C ASP A 91 1.26 -8.97 -4.02
N ILE A 92 0.60 -7.98 -4.60
CA ILE A 92 -0.63 -7.37 -4.06
C ILE A 92 -1.71 -7.53 -5.10
N LYS A 93 -2.84 -8.13 -4.70
CA LYS A 93 -4.04 -8.25 -5.53
C LYS A 93 -5.24 -7.74 -4.77
N MET A 94 -5.59 -6.50 -5.02
CA MET A 94 -6.82 -5.90 -4.53
C MET A 94 -7.89 -6.03 -5.62
N THR A 95 -9.06 -6.50 -5.23
CA THR A 95 -10.24 -6.44 -6.10
C THR A 95 -11.03 -5.18 -5.78
N GLY A 96 -11.66 -4.59 -6.81
CA GLY A 96 -12.52 -3.43 -6.64
C GLY A 96 -13.65 -3.68 -5.62
N GLY A 97 -14.15 -2.59 -5.03
CA GLY A 97 -15.21 -2.65 -4.02
C GLY A 97 -15.10 -1.51 -3.01
N ALA A 98 -16.10 -1.43 -2.14
CA ALA A 98 -16.32 -0.33 -1.18
C ALA A 98 -15.36 -0.29 0.03
N GLY A 99 -14.35 -1.15 0.05
CA GLY A 99 -13.29 -1.17 1.05
C GLY A 99 -12.26 -0.07 0.79
N GLU A 100 -11.70 0.44 1.88
CA GLU A 100 -10.71 1.51 1.87
C GLU A 100 -9.29 0.97 1.71
N VAL A 101 -8.46 1.77 1.04
CA VAL A 101 -7.02 1.58 0.93
C VAL A 101 -6.37 2.93 1.22
N ILE A 102 -5.90 3.11 2.45
CA ILE A 102 -5.05 4.23 2.84
C ILE A 102 -3.63 3.71 2.94
N TRP A 103 -2.70 4.35 2.26
CA TRP A 103 -1.30 3.99 2.30
C TRP A 103 -0.42 5.22 2.17
N SER A 104 0.27 5.56 3.26
CA SER A 104 1.32 6.57 3.25
C SER A 104 2.68 5.95 3.50
N GLY A 105 3.66 6.32 2.68
CA GLY A 105 5.06 5.90 2.85
C GLY A 105 5.69 6.46 4.11
N ALA A 106 6.80 5.84 4.53
CA ALA A 106 7.52 6.23 5.73
C ALA A 106 7.89 7.72 5.72
N VAL A 107 7.83 8.38 6.88
CA VAL A 107 8.10 9.83 7.03
C VAL A 107 9.44 10.12 7.71
N SER A 108 10.20 9.06 8.01
CA SER A 108 11.51 9.13 8.63
C SER A 108 12.26 7.81 8.45
N GLY A 109 13.55 7.82 8.77
CA GLY A 109 14.41 6.64 8.71
C GLY A 109 14.97 6.37 7.31
N ASP A 110 15.62 5.21 7.14
CA ASP A 110 16.34 4.86 5.91
C ASP A 110 15.42 4.69 4.68
N PHE A 111 14.11 4.58 4.91
CA PHE A 111 13.09 4.41 3.88
C PHE A 111 12.15 5.62 3.78
N GLU A 112 12.58 6.79 4.27
CA GLU A 112 11.81 8.03 4.15
C GLU A 112 11.27 8.22 2.71
N ASP A 113 10.00 8.63 2.65
CA ASP A 113 9.16 8.79 1.46
C ASP A 113 8.81 7.52 0.68
N LEU A 114 9.42 6.39 0.99
CA LEU A 114 9.14 5.13 0.31
C LEU A 114 7.88 4.47 0.89
N ALA A 115 6.87 4.28 0.03
CA ALA A 115 5.67 3.52 0.35
C ALA A 115 5.84 2.05 -0.02
N LEU A 116 6.39 1.77 -1.21
CA LEU A 116 6.53 0.42 -1.73
C LEU A 116 7.91 0.23 -2.39
N TRP A 117 8.56 -0.87 -2.05
CA TRP A 117 9.67 -1.45 -2.80
C TRP A 117 9.32 -2.86 -3.25
N ALA A 118 9.30 -3.10 -4.56
CA ALA A 118 8.89 -4.38 -5.12
C ALA A 118 9.96 -4.98 -6.04
N GLU A 119 10.46 -6.16 -5.67
CA GLU A 119 11.37 -7.00 -6.47
C GLU A 119 10.61 -8.01 -7.35
N THR A 120 9.28 -8.01 -7.29
CA THR A 120 8.42 -8.94 -8.05
C THR A 120 8.27 -8.53 -9.51
N THR A 121 8.03 -9.53 -10.36
CA THR A 121 7.61 -9.33 -11.76
C THR A 121 6.10 -9.47 -11.95
N GLN A 122 5.38 -9.86 -10.90
CA GLN A 122 3.93 -9.98 -10.89
C GLN A 122 3.30 -8.58 -10.89
N ASP A 123 2.16 -8.42 -11.57
CA ASP A 123 1.44 -7.15 -11.55
C ASP A 123 0.89 -6.85 -10.15
N ILE A 124 0.98 -5.59 -9.74
CA ILE A 124 0.51 -5.08 -8.44
C ILE A 124 -0.82 -4.37 -8.68
N ASP A 125 -1.91 -4.96 -8.19
CA ASP A 125 -3.25 -4.38 -8.38
C ASP A 125 -3.70 -3.62 -7.13
N LEU A 126 -3.83 -2.30 -7.27
CA LEU A 126 -4.34 -1.37 -6.27
C LEU A 126 -5.78 -1.00 -6.63
N ALA A 127 -6.72 -1.34 -5.74
CA ALA A 127 -8.14 -1.13 -5.98
C ALA A 127 -8.88 -0.78 -4.68
N GLY A 128 -9.60 0.34 -4.68
CA GLY A 128 -10.47 0.81 -3.60
C GLY A 128 -11.43 1.87 -4.15
N SER A 129 -12.74 1.71 -3.93
CA SER A 129 -13.74 2.61 -4.53
C SER A 129 -14.23 3.73 -3.62
N SER A 130 -14.08 3.60 -2.30
CA SER A 130 -14.68 4.51 -1.31
C SER A 130 -13.66 5.46 -0.69
N GLY A 131 -12.39 5.07 -0.63
CA GLY A 131 -11.27 5.85 -0.11
C GLY A 131 -9.99 5.18 -0.57
N LEU A 132 -9.43 5.67 -1.67
CA LEU A 132 -8.08 5.29 -2.09
C LEU A 132 -7.21 6.52 -1.89
N ASP A 133 -6.39 6.46 -0.86
CA ASP A 133 -5.44 7.51 -0.51
C ASP A 133 -4.05 6.90 -0.54
N LEU A 134 -3.23 7.32 -1.50
CA LEU A 134 -1.88 6.82 -1.71
C LEU A 134 -0.93 8.01 -1.66
N GLU A 135 0.10 7.89 -0.83
CA GLU A 135 1.11 8.92 -0.59
C GLU A 135 2.50 8.28 -0.54
N GLY A 136 3.48 8.94 -1.18
CA GLY A 136 4.88 8.51 -1.22
C GLY A 136 5.28 7.80 -2.51
N VAL A 137 6.47 7.20 -2.51
CA VAL A 137 7.11 6.59 -3.67
C VAL A 137 6.77 5.11 -3.76
N PHE A 138 6.25 4.70 -4.92
CA PHE A 138 5.96 3.32 -5.27
C PHE A 138 6.97 2.84 -6.30
N PHE A 139 8.00 2.14 -5.83
CA PHE A 139 9.09 1.62 -6.65
C PHE A 139 8.86 0.14 -6.99
N ALA A 140 8.53 -0.13 -8.25
CA ALA A 140 8.26 -1.47 -8.77
C ALA A 140 8.77 -1.62 -10.23
N PRO A 141 10.09 -1.50 -10.45
CA PRO A 141 10.69 -1.31 -11.78
C PRO A 141 10.43 -2.48 -12.75
N TRP A 142 10.08 -3.66 -12.23
CA TRP A 142 9.86 -4.87 -13.02
C TRP A 142 8.38 -5.28 -13.15
N ALA A 143 7.49 -4.62 -12.42
CA ALA A 143 6.06 -4.93 -12.38
C ALA A 143 5.22 -3.82 -13.02
N THR A 144 4.04 -4.21 -13.52
CA THR A 144 3.00 -3.23 -13.85
C THR A 144 2.22 -2.91 -12.58
N ILE A 145 2.02 -1.63 -12.28
CA ILE A 145 1.08 -1.21 -11.24
C ILE A 145 -0.26 -0.98 -11.92
N GLY A 146 -1.24 -1.80 -11.57
CA GLY A 146 -2.64 -1.67 -11.97
C GLY A 146 -3.39 -0.82 -10.95
N TYR A 147 -4.04 0.22 -11.43
CA TYR A 147 -4.92 1.06 -10.65
C TYR A 147 -6.36 0.83 -11.10
N GLN A 148 -7.26 0.53 -10.16
CA GLN A 148 -8.69 0.42 -10.46
C GLN A 148 -9.53 1.31 -9.53
N GLY A 149 -10.02 2.43 -10.09
CA GLY A 149 -10.90 3.37 -9.40
C GLY A 149 -12.32 3.32 -9.95
N SER A 150 -13.32 3.64 -9.13
CA SER A 150 -14.70 3.77 -9.59
C SER A 150 -15.33 5.06 -9.09
N GLY A 151 -15.60 5.99 -10.02
CA GLY A 151 -16.31 7.23 -9.73
C GLY A 151 -15.41 8.36 -9.21
N SER A 152 -15.69 9.57 -9.70
CA SER A 152 -14.96 10.83 -9.44
C SER A 152 -13.44 10.79 -9.75
N GLN A 153 -12.82 11.97 -9.74
CA GLN A 153 -11.39 12.15 -9.84
C GLN A 153 -10.75 11.65 -8.54
N VAL A 154 -9.86 10.66 -8.63
CA VAL A 154 -9.04 10.25 -7.49
C VAL A 154 -7.67 10.85 -7.69
N GLN A 155 -7.34 11.83 -6.84
CA GLN A 155 -6.00 12.39 -6.76
C GLN A 155 -5.21 11.58 -5.75
N VAL A 156 -4.00 11.15 -6.13
CA VAL A 156 -3.06 10.50 -5.22
C VAL A 156 -1.81 11.37 -5.09
N ALA A 157 -1.30 11.48 -3.87
CA ALA A 157 -0.03 12.13 -3.53
C ALA A 157 1.17 11.17 -3.71
N ALA A 158 1.06 10.28 -4.70
CA ALA A 158 2.00 9.20 -4.94
C ALA A 158 2.88 9.44 -6.17
N GLN A 159 4.12 8.98 -6.14
CA GLN A 159 5.01 8.87 -7.30
C GLN A 159 5.15 7.39 -7.67
N PHE A 160 4.92 7.05 -8.94
CA PHE A 160 5.10 5.68 -9.43
C PHE A 160 6.36 5.57 -10.27
N ILE A 161 7.27 4.68 -9.87
CA ILE A 161 8.46 4.29 -10.64
C ILE A 161 8.31 2.80 -10.93
N SER A 162 7.70 2.49 -12.08
CA SER A 162 7.34 1.12 -12.44
C SER A 162 7.63 0.80 -13.91
N ARG A 163 7.57 -0.50 -14.26
CA ARG A 163 7.66 -0.93 -15.68
C ARG A 163 6.52 -0.34 -16.50
N GLY A 164 5.34 -0.27 -15.89
CA GLY A 164 4.15 0.31 -16.48
C GLY A 164 3.14 0.70 -15.40
N LEU A 165 2.30 1.67 -15.74
CA LEU A 165 1.14 2.06 -14.95
C LEU A 165 -0.09 1.83 -15.82
N SER A 166 -1.01 0.98 -15.36
CA SER A 166 -2.28 0.73 -16.02
C SER A 166 -3.40 1.33 -15.19
N VAL A 167 -4.31 2.05 -15.82
CA VAL A 167 -5.45 2.69 -15.15
C VAL A 167 -6.73 2.12 -15.75
N GLY A 168 -7.54 1.51 -14.91
CA GLY A 168 -8.83 0.93 -15.28
C GLY A 168 -9.98 1.42 -14.41
N GLY A 169 -11.21 1.15 -14.86
CA GLY A 169 -12.44 1.58 -14.21
C GLY A 169 -13.03 2.85 -14.83
N ASN A 170 -13.99 3.46 -14.13
CA ASN A 170 -14.75 4.62 -14.62
C ASN A 170 -14.21 5.96 -14.10
N GLY A 171 -13.07 5.94 -13.38
CA GLY A 171 -12.47 7.12 -12.74
C GLY A 171 -11.33 7.74 -13.55
N ILE A 172 -10.91 8.94 -13.15
CA ILE A 172 -9.68 9.58 -13.62
C ILE A 172 -8.65 9.47 -12.50
N LEU A 173 -7.48 8.89 -12.80
CA LEU A 173 -6.32 8.94 -11.92
C LEU A 173 -5.58 10.26 -12.15
N VAL A 174 -5.43 11.06 -11.09
CA VAL A 174 -4.55 12.21 -11.09
C VAL A 174 -3.39 11.97 -10.13
N VAL A 175 -2.19 11.92 -10.70
CA VAL A 175 -0.95 11.71 -9.98
C VAL A 175 -0.32 13.09 -9.68
N ARG A 176 -0.24 13.45 -8.41
CA ARG A 176 0.35 14.72 -7.93
C ARG A 176 1.18 14.43 -6.69
N PRO A 177 2.39 13.86 -6.84
CA PRO A 177 3.27 13.63 -5.71
C PRO A 177 3.63 14.95 -5.04
N ASP A 178 3.76 14.93 -3.72
CA ASP A 178 4.28 16.08 -2.98
C ASP A 178 5.77 16.23 -3.29
N PHE A 179 6.18 17.44 -3.69
CA PHE A 179 7.55 17.70 -4.13
C PHE A 179 8.59 17.41 -3.06
N ASP A 180 8.24 17.63 -1.79
CA ASP A 180 9.11 17.38 -0.65
C ASP A 180 9.18 15.88 -0.28
N ARG A 181 8.36 15.04 -0.92
CA ARG A 181 8.25 13.58 -0.68
C ARG A 181 8.41 12.74 -1.94
N ALA A 182 9.08 13.28 -2.95
CA ALA A 182 9.27 12.64 -4.24
C ALA A 182 10.74 12.48 -4.60
N VAL A 183 11.08 11.44 -5.36
CA VAL A 183 12.40 11.32 -5.97
C VAL A 183 12.51 12.35 -7.09
N LEU A 184 13.40 13.32 -6.91
CA LEU A 184 13.75 14.30 -7.93
C LEU A 184 14.76 13.69 -8.91
N PHE A 185 14.38 13.61 -10.18
CA PHE A 185 15.32 13.19 -11.23
C PHE A 185 16.20 14.38 -11.65
N PRO A 186 17.52 14.20 -11.79
CA PRO A 186 18.45 15.29 -12.08
C PRO A 186 18.39 15.82 -13.54
N PHE A 187 17.42 15.37 -14.33
CA PHE A 187 17.23 15.77 -15.73
C PHE A 187 15.76 16.17 -15.93
N ASP A 188 15.51 17.10 -16.86
CA ASP A 188 14.16 17.53 -17.19
C ASP A 188 13.24 16.33 -17.45
N PRO A 189 12.07 16.24 -16.79
CA PRO A 189 11.18 15.10 -16.93
C PRO A 189 10.77 14.96 -18.40
N GLN A 190 11.17 13.85 -19.01
CA GLN A 190 10.71 13.44 -20.34
C GLN A 190 9.28 12.92 -20.20
N SER A 191 8.30 13.80 -19.99
CA SER A 191 6.90 13.40 -20.00
C SER A 191 6.51 12.97 -21.42
N GLN A 192 6.51 11.66 -21.69
CA GLN A 192 5.93 11.11 -22.90
C GLN A 192 4.55 10.54 -22.58
N LEU A 193 3.52 11.15 -23.16
CA LEU A 193 2.18 10.59 -23.18
C LEU A 193 2.20 9.38 -24.13
N ILE A 194 2.28 8.17 -23.59
CA ILE A 194 2.13 6.95 -24.40
C ILE A 194 0.64 6.87 -24.78
N ARG A 195 0.35 7.05 -26.06
CA ARG A 195 -0.97 6.83 -26.66
C ARG A 195 -1.06 5.43 -27.25
#